data_AF-A0A7Y0FZV4-F1
#
_entry.id   AF-A0A7Y0FZV4-F1
#
_cell.length_a   1.000
_cell.length_b   1.000
_cell.length_c   1.000
_cell.angle_alpha   90.00
_cell.angle_beta   90.00
_cell.angle_gamma   90.00
#
_symmetry.space_group_name_H-M   'P 1'
#
loop_
_entity.id
_entity.type
_entity.pdbx_description
1 polymer ?
#
loop_
_entity_poly.entity_id
_entity_poly.type
_entity_poly.pdbx_seq_one_letter_code
_entity_poly.pdbx_strand_id
1 'polypeptide(L)'
;MDTARHIEVCALLRRAENAARDALNGDQAAAHTTLALVADARQRAEDTGSGTCAHPNCSNELHYAGRGRRPLYCSADCRTGVYQAKQMAARALIGTPKRGSA
;
A
#
# COMPACT_ATOMS: atom_id res chain seq x y z
N MET A 1 -18.38 7.57 4.98
CA MET A 1 -17.03 8.06 4.60
C MET A 1 -16.32 8.45 5.88
N ASP A 2 -15.12 7.94 6.11
CA ASP A 2 -14.36 8.19 7.36
C ASP A 2 -13.82 9.64 7.41
N THR A 3 -14.08 10.39 8.49
CA THR A 3 -13.94 11.87 8.54
C THR A 3 -12.51 12.40 8.39
N ALA A 4 -11.49 11.71 8.91
CA ALA A 4 -10.09 12.08 8.76
C ALA A 4 -9.52 11.63 7.41
N ARG A 5 -10.00 10.51 6.84
CA ARG A 5 -9.72 10.20 5.44
C ARG A 5 -10.27 11.30 4.53
N HIS A 6 -11.46 11.79 4.84
CA HIS A 6 -12.03 12.94 4.16
C HIS A 6 -11.17 14.21 4.35
N ILE A 7 -10.68 14.50 5.56
CA ILE A 7 -9.77 15.64 5.82
C ILE A 7 -8.44 15.50 5.05
N GLU A 8 -7.85 14.31 4.98
CA GLU A 8 -6.61 14.03 4.23
C GLU A 8 -6.80 14.19 2.73
N VAL A 9 -7.88 13.66 2.18
CA VAL A 9 -8.27 13.85 0.77
C VAL A 9 -8.46 15.35 0.50
N CYS A 10 -9.16 16.07 1.38
CA CYS A 10 -9.34 17.51 1.25
C CYS A 10 -8.02 18.31 1.38
N ALA A 11 -7.07 17.86 2.19
CA ALA A 11 -5.76 18.50 2.31
C ALA A 11 -4.88 18.27 1.07
N LEU A 12 -4.90 17.05 0.51
CA LEU A 12 -4.24 16.74 -0.77
C LEU A 12 -4.81 17.61 -1.90
N LEU A 13 -6.14 17.77 -1.94
CA LEU A 13 -6.80 18.62 -2.93
C LEU A 13 -6.44 20.10 -2.76
N ARG A 14 -6.36 20.63 -1.52
CA ARG A 14 -5.90 22.02 -1.29
C ARG A 14 -4.46 22.25 -1.73
N ARG A 15 -3.56 21.27 -1.56
CA ARG A 15 -2.17 21.37 -2.05
C ARG A 15 -2.11 21.27 -3.57
N ALA A 16 -2.92 20.41 -4.16
CA ALA A 16 -3.05 20.31 -5.62
C ALA A 16 -3.55 21.63 -6.22
N GLU A 17 -4.47 22.30 -5.55
CA GLU A 17 -4.99 23.62 -5.94
C GLU A 17 -3.90 24.70 -5.90
N ASN A 18 -3.09 24.77 -4.83
CA ASN A 18 -1.98 25.72 -4.76
C ASN A 18 -0.95 25.47 -5.87
N ALA A 19 -0.54 24.20 -6.07
CA ALA A 19 0.37 23.84 -7.16
C ALA A 19 -0.24 24.15 -8.55
N ALA A 20 -1.57 24.03 -8.70
CA ALA A 20 -2.22 24.37 -9.96
C ALA A 20 -2.17 25.88 -10.24
N ARG A 21 -2.23 26.72 -9.20
CA ARG A 21 -2.06 28.17 -9.34
C ARG A 21 -0.64 28.52 -9.78
N ASP A 22 0.36 27.85 -9.23
CA ASP A 22 1.76 28.03 -9.66
C ASP A 22 1.96 27.54 -11.11
N ALA A 23 1.31 26.46 -11.50
CA ALA A 23 1.31 25.95 -12.87
C ALA A 23 0.69 26.94 -13.87
N LEU A 24 -0.37 27.66 -13.48
CA LEU A 24 -0.98 28.71 -14.31
C LEU A 24 -0.02 29.90 -14.55
N ASN A 25 0.97 30.09 -13.69
CA ASN A 25 2.04 31.07 -13.89
C ASN A 25 3.20 30.54 -14.76
N GLY A 26 3.05 29.35 -15.36
CA GLY A 26 3.98 28.77 -16.34
C GLY A 26 4.90 27.69 -15.79
N ASP A 27 4.75 27.27 -14.53
CA ASP A 27 5.57 26.20 -13.94
C ASP A 27 5.06 24.80 -14.32
N GLN A 28 5.76 24.14 -15.24
CA GLN A 28 5.42 22.78 -15.67
C GLN A 28 5.63 21.72 -14.58
N ALA A 29 6.58 21.91 -13.66
CA ALA A 29 6.80 20.97 -12.55
C ALA A 29 5.65 21.05 -11.54
N ALA A 30 5.08 22.23 -11.34
CA ALA A 30 3.88 22.43 -10.55
C ALA A 30 2.66 21.69 -11.16
N ALA A 31 2.53 21.69 -12.50
CA ALA A 31 1.48 20.94 -13.19
C ALA A 31 1.58 19.42 -12.94
N HIS A 32 2.79 18.85 -13.03
CA HIS A 32 3.01 17.44 -12.69
C HIS A 32 2.71 17.14 -11.22
N THR A 33 3.05 18.06 -10.33
CA THR A 33 2.78 17.94 -8.89
C THR A 33 1.29 17.94 -8.61
N THR A 34 0.51 18.81 -9.26
CA THR A 34 -0.95 18.81 -9.16
C THR A 34 -1.55 17.46 -9.57
N LEU A 35 -1.13 16.91 -10.71
CA LEU A 35 -1.63 15.63 -11.19
C LEU A 35 -1.33 14.48 -10.20
N ALA A 36 -0.11 14.43 -9.64
CA ALA A 36 0.25 13.44 -8.64
C ALA A 36 -0.58 13.55 -7.36
N LEU A 37 -0.79 14.77 -6.84
CA LEU A 37 -1.58 15.01 -5.64
C LEU A 37 -3.06 14.64 -5.81
N VAL A 38 -3.63 14.88 -6.99
CA VAL A 38 -5.01 14.47 -7.32
C VAL A 38 -5.13 12.95 -7.43
N ALA A 39 -4.15 12.28 -8.05
CA ALA A 39 -4.12 10.82 -8.13
C ALA A 39 -4.05 10.17 -6.73
N ASP A 40 -3.22 10.72 -5.83
CA ASP A 40 -3.13 10.28 -4.44
C ASP A 40 -4.43 10.50 -3.67
N ALA A 41 -5.08 11.65 -3.86
CA ALA A 41 -6.37 11.96 -3.23
C ALA A 41 -7.45 10.97 -3.70
N ARG A 42 -7.46 10.64 -4.99
CA ARG A 42 -8.35 9.65 -5.59
C ARG A 42 -8.11 8.25 -5.04
N GLN A 43 -6.87 7.78 -5.00
CA GLN A 43 -6.53 6.45 -4.47
C GLN A 43 -6.94 6.29 -3.00
N ARG A 44 -6.79 7.35 -2.19
CA ARG A 44 -7.23 7.36 -0.79
C ARG A 44 -8.75 7.43 -0.63
N ALA A 45 -9.45 8.04 -1.59
CA ALA A 45 -10.91 8.02 -1.61
C ALA A 45 -11.45 6.64 -2.02
N GLU A 46 -10.78 5.98 -2.97
CA GLU A 46 -11.13 4.68 -3.56
C GLU A 46 -10.71 3.45 -2.72
N ASP A 47 -9.85 3.60 -1.70
CA ASP A 47 -9.50 2.52 -0.75
C ASP A 47 -10.67 2.22 0.21
N THR A 48 -11.74 1.65 -0.35
CA THR A 48 -12.91 1.08 0.33
C THR A 48 -13.17 -0.32 -0.23
N GLY A 49 -12.62 -1.35 0.41
CA GLY A 49 -12.92 -2.72 0.00
C GLY A 49 -12.36 -3.79 0.93
N SER A 50 -13.08 -4.91 1.01
CA SER A 50 -12.58 -6.15 1.60
C SER A 50 -11.32 -6.63 0.84
N GLY A 51 -10.34 -7.10 1.60
CA GLY A 51 -9.20 -7.84 1.02
C GLY A 51 -9.36 -9.34 1.18
N THR A 52 -8.47 -10.12 0.60
CA THR A 52 -8.31 -11.54 0.96
C THR A 52 -6.97 -11.74 1.66
N CYS A 53 -6.94 -12.65 2.61
CA CYS A 53 -5.73 -13.00 3.33
C CYS A 53 -4.65 -13.52 2.36
N ALA A 54 -3.43 -12.97 2.42
CA ALA A 54 -2.30 -13.36 1.58
C ALA A 54 -1.62 -14.68 2.04
N HIS A 55 -2.25 -15.46 2.91
CA HIS A 55 -1.72 -16.77 3.32
C HIS A 55 -2.22 -17.82 2.31
N PRO A 56 -1.34 -18.65 1.71
CA PRO A 56 -1.68 -19.48 0.55
C PRO A 56 -2.80 -20.49 0.81
N ASN A 57 -2.98 -20.90 2.07
CA ASN A 57 -4.04 -21.83 2.49
C ASN A 57 -5.15 -21.15 3.31
N CYS A 58 -5.34 -19.83 3.19
CA CYS A 58 -6.40 -19.11 3.88
C CYS A 58 -7.24 -18.31 2.88
N SER A 59 -8.55 -18.55 2.87
CA SER A 59 -9.51 -17.86 2.02
C SER A 59 -10.32 -16.77 2.76
N ASN A 60 -9.91 -16.40 3.98
CA ASN A 60 -10.64 -15.42 4.78
C ASN A 60 -10.57 -14.02 4.16
N GLU A 61 -11.71 -13.33 4.19
CA GLU A 61 -11.80 -11.92 3.85
C GLU A 61 -11.20 -11.04 4.96
N LEU A 62 -10.47 -10.01 4.53
CA LEU A 62 -9.93 -8.94 5.32
C LEU A 62 -10.98 -7.84 5.37
N HIS A 63 -11.83 -7.92 6.38
CA HIS A 63 -12.70 -6.81 6.73
C HIS A 63 -11.86 -5.72 7.37
N TYR A 64 -11.54 -4.70 6.59
CA TYR A 64 -10.78 -3.54 7.03
C TYR A 64 -11.66 -2.30 6.99
N ALA A 65 -12.24 -1.96 8.13
CA ALA A 65 -13.04 -0.76 8.34
C ALA A 65 -12.23 0.34 9.06
N GLY A 66 -10.92 0.44 8.78
CA GLY A 66 -9.99 1.35 9.45
C GLY A 66 -9.35 2.39 8.52
N ARG A 67 -8.69 3.40 9.09
CA ARG A 67 -7.82 4.34 8.35
C ARG A 67 -6.38 3.81 8.31
N GLY A 68 -5.78 3.71 7.13
CA GLY A 68 -4.37 3.30 6.95
C GLY A 68 -4.19 2.14 5.96
N ARG A 69 -2.95 1.61 5.85
CA ARG A 69 -2.67 0.49 4.94
C ARG A 69 -3.44 -0.76 5.38
N ARG A 70 -4.24 -1.31 4.47
CA ARG A 70 -4.97 -2.56 4.67
C ARG A 70 -4.02 -3.67 5.14
N PRO A 71 -4.39 -4.48 6.16
CA PRO A 71 -3.61 -5.65 6.54
C PRO A 71 -3.48 -6.59 5.34
N LEU A 72 -2.41 -7.38 5.30
CA LEU A 72 -2.23 -8.41 4.28
C LEU A 72 -2.73 -9.79 4.75
N TYR A 73 -2.91 -9.99 6.06
CA TYR A 73 -3.27 -11.28 6.65
C TYR A 73 -4.44 -11.11 7.62
N CYS A 74 -5.32 -12.11 7.67
CA CYS A 74 -6.54 -12.07 8.49
C CYS A 74 -6.27 -12.33 9.98
N SER A 75 -5.14 -12.97 10.30
CA SER A 75 -4.75 -13.32 11.67
C SER A 75 -3.23 -13.28 11.85
N ALA A 76 -2.79 -13.20 13.12
CA ALA A 76 -1.39 -13.33 13.49
C ALA A 76 -0.80 -14.69 13.10
N ASP A 77 -1.62 -15.74 13.12
CA ASP A 77 -1.22 -17.09 12.73
C ASP A 77 -0.90 -17.15 11.23
N CYS A 78 -1.76 -16.58 10.38
CA CYS A 78 -1.51 -16.48 8.94
C CYS A 78 -0.22 -15.69 8.64
N ARG A 79 0.03 -14.61 9.38
CA ARG A 79 1.28 -13.85 9.25
C ARG A 79 2.50 -14.67 9.69
N THR A 80 2.39 -15.37 10.83
CA THR A 80 3.48 -16.15 11.42
C THR A 80 3.84 -17.35 10.56
N GLY A 81 2.84 -18.06 10.02
CA GLY A 81 3.03 -19.19 9.12
C GLY A 81 3.79 -18.80 7.86
N VAL A 82 3.41 -17.69 7.21
CA VAL A 82 4.15 -17.18 6.04
C VAL A 82 5.57 -16.76 6.40
N TYR A 83 5.76 -16.10 7.55
CA TYR A 83 7.09 -15.68 8.00
C TYR A 83 8.02 -16.86 8.29
N GLN A 84 7.52 -17.89 8.98
CA GLN A 84 8.27 -19.13 9.24
C GLN A 84 8.61 -19.86 7.95
N ALA A 85 7.66 -20.01 7.02
CA ALA A 85 7.91 -20.62 5.72
C ALA A 85 9.01 -19.88 4.94
N LYS A 86 8.98 -18.53 4.95
CA LYS A 86 10.03 -17.69 4.35
C LYS A 86 11.39 -17.89 5.01
N GLN A 87 11.45 -17.96 6.34
CA GLN A 87 12.71 -18.23 7.05
C GLN A 87 13.26 -19.63 6.73
N MET A 88 12.40 -20.64 6.68
CA MET A 88 12.82 -22.01 6.32
C MET A 88 13.37 -22.05 4.89
N ALA A 89 12.69 -21.42 3.94
CA ALA A 89 13.17 -21.30 2.56
C ALA A 89 14.51 -20.55 2.50
N ALA A 90 14.64 -19.41 3.19
CA ALA A 90 15.89 -18.65 3.23
C ALA A 90 17.04 -19.47 3.83
N ARG A 91 16.80 -20.22 4.91
CA ARG A 91 17.79 -21.12 5.52
C ARG A 91 18.18 -22.26 4.59
N ALA A 92 17.23 -22.86 3.87
CA ALA A 92 17.52 -23.90 2.89
C ALA A 92 18.40 -23.38 1.73
N LEU A 93 18.18 -22.13 1.30
CA LEU A 93 18.98 -21.47 0.26
C LEU A 93 20.39 -21.09 0.75
N ILE A 94 20.57 -20.78 2.03
CA ILE A 94 21.88 -20.45 2.62
C ILE A 94 22.67 -21.72 2.99
N GLY A 95 21.98 -22.74 3.51
CA GLY A 95 22.56 -23.99 3.96
C GLY A 95 22.78 -25.03 2.86
N THR A 96 22.42 -24.73 1.61
CA THR A 96 22.83 -25.53 0.46
C THR A 96 24.23 -25.08 0.05
N PRO A 97 25.31 -25.83 0.39
CA PRO A 97 26.59 -25.57 -0.25
C PRO A 97 26.35 -25.71 -1.75
N LYS A 98 26.75 -24.71 -2.53
CA LYS A 98 26.95 -24.86 -3.96
C LYS A 98 27.80 -26.12 -4.14
N ARG A 99 27.19 -27.23 -4.57
CA ARG A 99 27.92 -28.36 -5.15
C ARG A 99 28.43 -27.87 -6.50
N GLY A 100 29.48 -27.05 -6.45
CA GLY A 100 30.35 -26.80 -7.58
C GLY A 100 31.21 -28.03 -7.75
N SER A 101 30.72 -29.00 -8.52
CA SER A 101 31.53 -30.06 -9.05
C SER A 101 32.54 -29.43 -10.02
N ALA A 102 33.82 -29.49 -9.67
CA ALA A 102 34.91 -29.53 -10.64
C ALA A 102 35.00 -30.95 -11.22
#